data_AF-A0A3R0CD66-F1
#
_entry.id   AF-A0A3R0CD66-F1
#
_cell.length_a   1.000
_cell.length_b   1.000
_cell.length_c   1.000
_cell.angle_alpha   90.00
_cell.angle_beta   90.00
_cell.angle_gamma   90.00
#
_symmetry.space_group_name_H-M   'P 1'
#
loop_
_entity.id
_entity.type
_entity.pdbx_description
1 polymer ?
#
loop_
_entity_poly.entity_id
_entity_poly.type
_entity_poly.pdbx_seq_one_letter_code
_entity_poly.pdbx_strand_id
1 'polypeptide(L)'
;MFSLVQRGQLYADDNGWPVTVYDCSVCRVVCRREDGRLRSVPIREFSHRFERLEHQEYRQIKAEMEQEKHLKTLRALRGSEYEKQSRGFA
;
A
#
# COMPACT_ATOMS: atom_id res chain seq x y z
N MET A 1 11.53 2.61 -22.04
CA MET A 1 10.40 1.76 -22.47
C MET A 1 9.12 2.47 -22.07
N PHE A 2 8.17 2.72 -22.98
CA PHE A 2 6.86 3.31 -22.62
C PHE A 2 5.86 2.18 -22.40
N SER A 3 5.18 2.17 -21.25
CA SER A 3 4.12 1.21 -20.95
C SER A 3 2.78 1.93 -20.94
N LEU A 4 1.78 1.39 -21.63
CA LEU A 4 0.44 1.95 -21.64
C LEU A 4 -0.19 1.80 -20.25
N VAL A 5 -0.46 2.94 -19.59
CA VAL A 5 -1.19 2.99 -18.33
C VAL A 5 -2.67 2.76 -18.60
N GLN A 6 -3.27 1.80 -17.90
CA GLN A 6 -4.67 1.42 -18.06
C GLN A 6 -5.30 1.13 -16.69
N ARG A 7 -6.62 1.26 -16.61
CA ARG A 7 -7.41 0.87 -15.44
C ARG A 7 -7.15 -0.61 -15.06
N GLY A 8 -7.08 -0.86 -13.75
CA GLY A 8 -6.87 -2.18 -13.16
C GLY A 8 -5.40 -2.58 -13.06
N GLN A 9 -4.48 -1.85 -13.69
CA GLN A 9 -3.06 -2.15 -13.61
C GLN A 9 -2.48 -1.81 -12.23
N LEU A 10 -1.42 -2.54 -11.86
CA LEU A 10 -0.75 -2.45 -10.58
C LEU A 10 0.58 -1.72 -10.74
N TYR A 11 0.86 -0.82 -9.81
CA TYR A 11 2.11 -0.07 -9.74
C TYR A 11 2.56 0.04 -8.28
N ALA A 12 3.84 0.30 -8.06
CA ALA A 12 4.37 0.78 -6.78
C ALA A 12 4.57 2.29 -6.88
N ASP A 13 4.29 3.01 -5.80
CA ASP A 13 4.75 4.40 -5.68
C ASP A 13 6.24 4.47 -5.30
N ASP A 14 6.76 5.68 -5.20
CA ASP A 14 8.13 5.98 -4.79
C ASP A 14 8.49 5.54 -3.36
N ASN A 15 7.50 5.17 -2.55
CA ASN A 15 7.68 4.63 -1.21
C ASN A 15 7.51 3.10 -1.17
N GLY A 16 7.38 2.45 -2.33
CA GLY A 16 7.17 1.01 -2.46
C GLY A 16 5.75 0.54 -2.14
N TRP A 17 4.79 1.45 -1.95
CA TRP A 17 3.40 1.08 -1.66
C TRP A 17 2.67 0.69 -2.94
N PRO A 18 1.96 -0.44 -2.93
CA PRO A 18 1.20 -0.87 -4.09
C PRO A 18 -0.03 0.04 -4.30
N VAL A 19 -0.26 0.39 -5.56
CA VAL A 19 -1.41 1.16 -6.03
C VAL A 19 -2.08 0.47 -7.20
N THR A 20 -3.40 0.60 -7.29
CA THR A 20 -4.17 0.16 -8.46
C THR A 20 -4.64 1.38 -9.23
N VAL A 21 -4.45 1.37 -10.55
CA VAL A 21 -5.01 2.41 -11.43
C VAL A 21 -6.53 2.26 -11.46
N TYR A 22 -7.24 3.28 -10.99
CA TYR A 22 -8.70 3.33 -10.99
C TYR A 22 -9.23 3.93 -12.29
N ASP A 23 -8.60 5.00 -12.77
CA ASP A 23 -8.95 5.68 -14.01
C ASP A 23 -7.72 6.33 -14.64
N CYS A 24 -7.74 6.56 -15.95
CA CYS A 24 -6.64 7.20 -16.66
C CYS A 24 -7.17 8.09 -17.80
N SER A 25 -6.65 9.31 -17.85
CA SER A 25 -6.89 10.29 -18.91
C SER A 25 -5.57 10.70 -19.56
N VAL A 26 -5.64 11.50 -20.62
CA VAL A 26 -4.46 11.95 -21.37
C VAL A 26 -3.43 12.67 -20.50
N CYS A 27 -3.86 13.39 -19.46
CA CYS A 27 -2.98 14.21 -18.64
C CYS A 27 -2.89 13.79 -17.17
N ARG A 28 -3.73 12.85 -16.71
CA ARG A 28 -3.81 12.44 -15.31
C ARG A 28 -4.13 10.96 -15.14
N VAL A 29 -3.57 10.37 -14.10
CA VAL A 29 -3.85 9.01 -13.64
C VAL A 29 -4.51 9.12 -12.26
N VAL A 30 -5.62 8.41 -12.07
CA VAL A 30 -6.26 8.25 -10.78
C VAL A 30 -5.92 6.87 -10.25
N CYS A 31 -5.28 6.79 -9.09
CA CYS A 31 -4.88 5.54 -8.47
C CYS A 31 -5.42 5.43 -7.04
N ARG A 32 -5.46 4.20 -6.52
CA ARG A 32 -5.96 3.87 -5.18
C ARG A 32 -4.94 3.03 -4.44
N ARG A 33 -4.70 3.36 -3.17
CA ARG A 33 -3.91 2.53 -2.24
C ARG A 33 -4.82 1.62 -1.41
N GLU A 34 -4.19 0.80 -0.58
CA GLU A 34 -4.85 0.00 0.47
C GLU A 34 -5.73 0.82 1.42
N ASP A 35 -5.44 2.10 1.62
CA ASP A 35 -6.24 3.01 2.45
C ASP A 35 -7.62 3.34 1.83
N GLY A 36 -7.89 2.89 0.61
CA GLY A 36 -9.13 3.11 -0.12
C GLY A 36 -9.25 4.52 -0.72
N ARG A 37 -8.32 5.43 -0.45
CA ARG A 37 -8.36 6.81 -0.94
C ARG A 37 -7.91 6.91 -2.39
N LEU A 38 -8.67 7.65 -3.19
CA LEU A 38 -8.29 7.98 -4.56
C LEU A 38 -7.30 9.14 -4.56
N ARG A 39 -6.26 9.02 -5.39
CA ARG A 39 -5.25 10.04 -5.60
C ARG A 39 -5.16 10.33 -7.09
N SER A 40 -5.17 11.61 -7.46
CA SER A 40 -4.99 12.05 -8.85
C SER A 40 -3.59 12.58 -9.01
N VAL A 41 -2.86 12.04 -9.99
CA VAL A 41 -1.46 12.38 -10.26
C VAL A 41 -1.34 12.77 -11.74
N PRO A 42 -0.63 13.86 -12.10
CA PRO A 42 -0.32 14.16 -13.49
C PRO A 42 0.40 13.00 -14.17
N ILE A 43 0.07 12.69 -15.43
CA ILE A 43 0.65 11.52 -16.13
C ILE A 43 2.19 11.58 -16.20
N ARG A 44 2.76 12.78 -16.36
CA ARG A 44 4.21 12.99 -16.38
C ARG A 44 4.86 12.61 -15.06
N GLU A 45 4.22 12.96 -13.96
CA GLU A 45 4.70 12.62 -12.62
C GLU A 45 4.48 11.14 -12.32
N PHE A 46 3.35 10.58 -12.75
CA PHE A 46 3.06 9.16 -12.61
C PHE A 46 4.14 8.30 -13.31
N SER A 47 4.48 8.64 -14.56
CA SER A 47 5.50 7.91 -15.32
C SER A 47 6.91 7.96 -14.72
N HIS A 48 7.19 8.93 -13.83
CA HIS A 48 8.51 9.07 -13.20
C HIS A 48 8.56 8.47 -11.79
N ARG A 49 7.46 8.54 -11.04
CA ARG A 49 7.40 8.14 -9.63
C ARG A 49 6.85 6.74 -9.41
N PHE A 50 6.20 6.16 -10.41
CA PHE A 50 5.53 4.88 -10.28
C PHE A 50 6.17 3.84 -11.17
N GLU A 51 6.41 2.67 -10.59
CA GLU A 51 6.96 1.52 -11.28
C GLU A 51 5.88 0.47 -11.46
N ARG A 52 5.83 -0.17 -12.62
CA ARG A 52 4.81 -1.18 -12.89
C ARG A 52 5.11 -2.42 -12.06
N LEU A 53 4.08 -2.94 -11.38
CA LEU A 53 4.15 -4.18 -10.64
C LEU A 53 3.50 -5.32 -11.42
N GLU A 54 4.13 -6.47 -11.38
CA GLU A 54 3.49 -7.73 -11.74
C GLU A 54 2.59 -8.24 -10.60
N HIS A 55 1.65 -9.12 -10.96
CA HIS A 55 0.71 -9.69 -9.98
C HIS A 55 1.42 -10.49 -8.89
N GLN A 56 2.57 -11.10 -9.20
CA GLN A 56 3.36 -11.83 -8.20
C GLN A 56 3.98 -10.89 -7.18
N GLU A 57 4.64 -9.82 -7.64
CA GLU A 57 5.26 -8.80 -6.80
C GLU A 57 4.21 -8.12 -5.90
N TYR A 58 3.06 -7.76 -6.47
CA TYR A 58 1.94 -7.21 -5.71
C TYR A 58 1.47 -8.15 -4.60
N ARG A 59 1.33 -9.45 -4.88
CA ARG A 59 0.92 -10.44 -3.87
C ARG A 59 1.96 -10.57 -2.76
N GLN A 60 3.24 -10.54 -3.10
CA GLN A 60 4.32 -10.62 -2.13
C GLN A 60 4.31 -9.40 -1.19
N ILE A 61 4.27 -8.19 -1.74
CA ILE A 61 4.21 -6.96 -0.94
C ILE A 61 2.98 -6.97 -0.03
N LYS A 62 1.83 -7.40 -0.55
CA LYS A 62 0.59 -7.50 0.25
C LYS A 62 0.71 -8.51 1.40
N ALA A 63 1.34 -9.66 1.17
CA ALA A 63 1.57 -10.65 2.21
C ALA A 63 2.51 -10.12 3.30
N GLU A 64 3.60 -9.44 2.92
CA GLU A 64 4.54 -8.82 3.85
C GLU A 64 3.86 -7.75 4.71
N MET A 65 3.05 -6.89 4.10
CA MET A 65 2.25 -5.89 4.81
C MET A 65 1.27 -6.50 5.82
N GLU A 66 0.65 -7.63 5.49
CA GLU A 66 -0.28 -8.33 6.39
C GLU A 66 0.46 -8.97 7.57
N GLN A 67 1.64 -9.56 7.32
CA GLN A 67 2.51 -10.09 8.36
C GLN A 67 2.98 -8.99 9.33
N GLU A 68 3.39 -7.83 8.82
CA GLU A 68 3.78 -6.69 9.66
C GLU A 68 2.62 -6.19 10.54
N LYS A 69 1.42 -6.08 9.96
CA LYS A 69 0.20 -5.73 10.72
C LYS A 69 -0.09 -6.76 11.81
N HIS A 70 0.03 -8.05 11.50
CA HIS A 70 -0.19 -9.12 12.47
C HIS A 70 0.82 -9.05 13.63
N LEU A 71 2.11 -8.89 13.33
CA LEU A 71 3.15 -8.73 14.34
C LEU A 71 2.94 -7.49 15.22
N LYS A 72 2.50 -6.38 14.63
CA LYS A 72 2.17 -5.16 15.39
C LYS A 72 1.01 -5.39 16.35
N THR A 73 -0.03 -6.11 15.93
CA THR A 73 -1.16 -6.51 16.78
C THR A 73 -0.71 -7.40 17.94
N LEU A 74 0.11 -8.44 17.68
CA LEU A 74 0.64 -9.30 18.74
C LEU A 74 1.47 -8.52 19.77
N ARG A 75 2.31 -7.58 19.31
CA ARG A 75 3.10 -6.72 20.22
C ARG A 75 2.21 -5.81 21.08
N ALA A 76 1.14 -5.26 20.50
CA ALA A 76 0.18 -4.43 21.24
C ALA A 76 -0.61 -5.24 22.28
N LEU A 77 -1.06 -6.45 21.92
CA LEU A 77 -1.74 -7.35 22.85
C LEU A 77 -0.84 -7.68 24.05
N ARG A 78 0.41 -8.11 23.77
CA ARG A 78 1.38 -8.42 24.82
C ARG A 78 1.67 -7.22 25.73
N GLY A 79 1.81 -6.02 25.17
CA GLY A 79 1.98 -4.79 25.96
C GLY A 79 0.79 -4.50 26.87
N SER A 80 -0.43 -4.69 26.38
CA SER A 80 -1.65 -4.49 27.17
C SER A 80 -1.83 -5.51 28.29
N GLU A 81 -1.35 -6.75 28.10
CA GLU A 81 -1.38 -7.80 29.12
C GLU A 81 -0.45 -7.46 30.30
N TYR A 82 0.76 -6.97 30.02
CA TYR A 82 1.68 -6.50 31.08
C TYR A 82 1.10 -5.31 31.86
N GLU A 83 0.42 -4.37 31.21
CA GLU A 83 -0.19 -3.22 31.89
C GLU A 83 -1.33 -3.65 32.82
N LYS A 84 -2.18 -4.60 32.39
CA LYS A 84 -3.24 -5.19 33.22
C LYS A 84 -2.68 -5.97 34.41
N GLN A 85 -1.61 -6.74 34.20
CA GLN A 85 -0.97 -7.48 35.27
C GLN A 85 -0.31 -6.55 36.28
N SER A 86 0.27 -5.43 35.87
CA SER A 86 0.84 -4.44 36.80
C SER A 86 -0.19 -3.68 37.63
N ARG A 87 -1.40 -3.47 37.09
CA ARG A 87 -2.51 -2.81 37.82
C ARG A 87 -3.29 -3.73 38.77
N GLY A 88 -3.21 -5.05 38.60
CA GLY A 88 -3.86 -6.03 39.48
C GLY A 88 -3.11 -6.32 40.78
N PHE A 89 -1.93 -5.71 40.98
CA PHE A 89 -1.09 -5.87 42.18
C PHE A 89 -0.99 -4.60 43.04
N ALA A 90 -1.81 -3.57 42.77
CA ALA A 90 -1.90 -2.35 43.57
C ALA A 90 -3.18 -2.32 44.42
#